data_AF-U2UQF0-F1
#
_entry.id   AF-U2UQF0-F1
#
_cell.length_a   1.000
_cell.length_b   1.000
_cell.length_c   1.000
_cell.angle_alpha   90.00
_cell.angle_beta   90.00
_cell.angle_gamma   90.00
#
_symmetry.space_group_name_H-M   'P 1'
#
loop_
_entity.id
_entity.type
_entity.pdbx_description
1 polymer ?
#
loop_
_entity_poly.entity_id
_entity_poly.type
_entity_poly.pdbx_seq_one_letter_code
_entity_poly.pdbx_strand_id
1 'polypeptide(L)'
;MNIYLKSNLKRLLLFLILTFALICKTKPEEKYLWYSPREVISNADKLEPGDILILSKRPTLRSMWGHAAILNENKKIVEFPSYSAGYSESPLYAWQNINRKVAIFRLKGIDKKFKTALFKEIDDTITKPYGLTFHKNFDKRLYCSQFVYLVFKKAGEKVGREINLDSNGGGWVMPFDIMDSPLLENISLY
;
A
#
# COMPACT_ATOMS: atom_id res chain seq x y z
N MET A 1 48.12 -0.79 9.32
CA MET A 1 46.71 -0.34 9.14
C MET A 1 46.07 -0.19 10.51
N ASN A 2 45.69 1.04 10.86
CA ASN A 2 45.65 1.60 12.22
C ASN A 2 44.56 0.97 13.13
N ILE A 3 44.91 0.53 14.34
CA ILE A 3 44.00 -0.06 15.34
C ILE A 3 42.83 0.88 15.67
N TYR A 4 43.07 2.20 15.60
CA TYR A 4 42.06 3.25 15.78
C TYR A 4 40.96 3.25 14.71
N LEU A 5 41.26 2.99 13.44
CA LEU A 5 40.25 2.91 12.37
C LEU A 5 39.30 1.72 12.58
N LYS A 6 39.83 0.59 13.07
CA LYS A 6 39.04 -0.63 13.33
C LYS A 6 38.08 -0.47 14.51
N SER A 7 38.46 0.32 15.53
CA SER A 7 37.61 0.65 16.68
C SER A 7 36.46 1.59 16.30
N ASN A 8 36.73 2.63 15.52
CA ASN A 8 35.72 3.58 15.07
C ASN A 8 34.72 2.95 14.09
N LEU A 9 35.17 2.04 13.21
CA LEU A 9 34.27 1.29 12.32
C LEU A 9 33.33 0.35 13.10
N LYS A 10 33.81 -0.32 14.15
CA LYS A 10 32.97 -1.15 15.04
C LYS A 10 31.94 -0.31 15.78
N ARG A 11 32.32 0.88 16.29
CA ARG A 11 31.39 1.80 16.96
C ARG A 11 30.33 2.35 16.00
N LEU A 12 30.71 2.69 14.77
CA LEU A 12 29.79 3.13 13.72
C LEU A 12 28.83 2.00 13.32
N LEU A 13 29.32 0.78 13.14
CA LEU A 13 28.49 -0.40 12.86
C LEU A 13 27.52 -0.69 14.00
N LEU A 14 28.00 -0.62 15.26
CA LEU A 14 27.16 -0.81 16.44
C LEU A 14 26.09 0.29 16.54
N PHE A 15 26.44 1.54 16.24
CA PHE A 15 25.50 2.66 16.20
C PHE A 15 24.44 2.47 15.10
N LEU A 16 24.84 2.03 13.90
CA LEU A 16 23.92 1.65 12.82
C LEU A 16 23.00 0.49 13.22
N ILE A 17 23.52 -0.53 13.90
CA ILE A 17 22.71 -1.65 14.40
C ILE A 17 21.74 -1.16 15.48
N LEU A 18 22.17 -0.29 16.39
CA LEU A 18 21.32 0.29 17.44
C LEU A 18 20.23 1.19 16.89
N THR A 19 20.53 2.04 15.91
CA THR A 19 19.52 2.88 15.24
C THR A 19 18.54 2.02 14.45
N PHE A 20 19.01 0.98 13.76
CA PHE A 20 18.14 0.02 13.07
C PHE A 20 17.25 -0.76 14.06
N ALA A 21 17.80 -1.16 15.21
CA ALA A 21 17.05 -1.86 16.26
C ALA A 21 16.01 -0.95 16.96
N LEU A 22 16.27 0.35 17.07
CA LEU A 22 15.31 1.33 17.61
C LEU A 22 14.16 1.60 16.64
N ILE A 23 14.43 1.63 15.33
CA ILE A 23 13.39 1.75 14.28
C ILE A 23 12.49 0.51 14.23
N CYS A 24 12.98 -0.67 14.66
CA CYS A 24 12.20 -1.90 14.71
C CYS A 24 11.21 -2.01 15.90
N LYS A 25 11.14 -1.04 16.82
CA LYS A 25 10.32 -1.17 18.05
C LYS A 25 8.87 -0.76 17.93
N THR A 26 8.45 -0.03 16.90
CA THR A 26 7.02 0.21 16.67
C THR A 26 6.47 -0.94 15.86
N LYS A 27 5.74 -1.87 16.51
CA LYS A 27 4.97 -2.87 15.78
C LYS A 27 3.79 -2.14 15.12
N PRO A 28 3.82 -1.90 13.80
CA PRO A 28 2.70 -1.21 13.16
C PRO A 28 1.43 -2.06 13.20
N GLU A 29 1.58 -3.36 13.51
CA GLU A 29 0.50 -4.32 13.67
C GLU A 29 -0.47 -3.99 14.81
N GLU A 30 -0.06 -3.22 15.82
CA GLU A 30 -0.94 -2.86 16.96
C GLU A 30 -1.75 -1.59 16.70
N LYS A 31 -1.37 -0.77 15.70
CA LYS A 31 -2.06 0.49 15.36
C LYS A 31 -3.34 0.27 14.53
N TYR A 32 -3.40 -0.84 13.79
CA TYR A 32 -4.43 -1.08 12.78
C TYR A 32 -5.16 -2.40 13.03
N LEU A 33 -6.39 -2.46 12.56
CA LEU A 33 -7.19 -3.67 12.48
C LEU A 33 -6.69 -4.53 11.32
N TRP A 34 -6.34 -5.77 11.66
CA TRP A 34 -5.80 -6.75 10.73
C TRP A 34 -6.65 -8.01 10.77
N TYR A 35 -6.95 -8.54 9.59
CA TYR A 35 -7.78 -9.72 9.41
C TYR A 35 -7.05 -10.78 8.59
N SER A 36 -7.42 -12.04 8.76
CA SER A 36 -7.07 -13.07 7.79
C SER A 36 -7.84 -12.83 6.48
N PRO A 37 -7.33 -13.33 5.33
CA PRO A 37 -8.06 -13.23 4.06
C PRO A 37 -9.43 -13.90 4.13
N ARG A 38 -9.57 -14.97 4.92
CA ARG A 38 -10.84 -15.66 5.11
C ARG A 38 -11.87 -14.78 5.82
N GLU A 39 -11.47 -14.05 6.87
CA GLU A 39 -12.35 -13.09 7.54
C GLU A 39 -12.79 -11.96 6.60
N VAL A 40 -11.88 -11.45 5.76
CA VAL A 40 -12.22 -10.44 4.74
C VAL A 40 -13.23 -10.98 3.72
N ILE A 41 -13.03 -12.22 3.24
CA ILE A 41 -13.93 -12.87 2.29
C ILE A 41 -15.31 -13.13 2.92
N SER A 42 -15.35 -13.61 4.16
CA SER A 42 -16.60 -13.88 4.88
C SER A 42 -17.42 -12.63 5.21
N ASN A 43 -16.79 -11.45 5.24
CA ASN A 43 -17.44 -10.16 5.50
C ASN A 43 -17.41 -9.23 4.26
N ALA A 44 -17.46 -9.81 3.05
CA ALA A 44 -17.38 -9.04 1.80
C ALA A 44 -18.53 -8.04 1.61
N ASP A 45 -19.65 -8.23 2.32
CA ASP A 45 -20.79 -7.31 2.39
C ASP A 45 -20.40 -5.96 3.00
N LYS A 46 -19.48 -5.94 3.97
CA LYS A 46 -18.98 -4.72 4.65
C LYS A 46 -17.98 -3.92 3.81
N LEU A 47 -17.42 -4.55 2.77
CA LEU A 47 -16.46 -3.90 1.87
C LEU A 47 -17.19 -3.06 0.83
N GLU A 48 -16.57 -1.95 0.44
CA GLU A 48 -17.08 -1.06 -0.59
C GLU A 48 -16.14 -0.95 -1.78
N PRO A 49 -16.68 -0.71 -2.99
CA PRO A 49 -15.87 -0.24 -4.11
C PRO A 49 -15.08 1.02 -3.74
N GLY A 50 -13.78 0.99 -4.04
CA GLY A 50 -12.81 2.01 -3.66
C GLY A 50 -12.06 1.72 -2.36
N ASP A 51 -12.42 0.68 -1.60
CA ASP A 51 -11.63 0.29 -0.43
C ASP A 51 -10.21 -0.13 -0.84
N ILE A 52 -9.22 0.34 -0.06
CA ILE A 52 -7.81 0.01 -0.21
C ILE A 52 -7.52 -1.20 0.69
N LEU A 53 -6.95 -2.24 0.10
CA LEU A 53 -6.51 -3.43 0.82
C LEU A 53 -4.98 -3.42 0.94
N ILE A 54 -4.48 -3.52 2.17
CA ILE A 54 -3.04 -3.58 2.45
C ILE A 54 -2.70 -4.95 3.05
N LEU A 55 -1.76 -5.67 2.44
CA LEU A 55 -1.22 -6.90 3.01
C LEU A 55 -0.04 -6.61 3.94
N SER A 56 0.00 -7.32 5.07
CA SER A 56 1.04 -7.18 6.09
C SER A 56 2.44 -7.49 5.57
N LYS A 57 3.47 -6.91 6.19
CA LYS A 57 4.88 -7.19 5.86
C LYS A 57 5.23 -8.66 6.17
N ARG A 58 6.23 -9.19 5.47
CA ARG A 58 6.84 -10.50 5.74
C ARG A 58 8.36 -10.45 5.59
N PRO A 59 9.12 -11.30 6.30
CA PRO A 59 10.59 -11.33 6.21
C PRO A 59 11.08 -12.00 4.91
N THR A 60 10.57 -11.59 3.76
CA THR A 60 11.00 -12.03 2.43
C THR A 60 11.22 -10.81 1.53
N LEU A 61 12.19 -10.87 0.62
CA LEU A 61 12.57 -9.72 -0.23
C LEU A 61 11.39 -9.10 -0.99
N ARG A 62 10.43 -9.93 -1.43
CA ARG A 62 9.26 -9.48 -2.19
C ARG A 62 8.11 -8.95 -1.32
N SER A 63 8.09 -9.23 -0.02
CA SER A 63 6.94 -8.91 0.85
C SER A 63 7.32 -8.12 2.10
N MET A 64 8.59 -7.73 2.24
CA MET A 64 9.09 -6.94 3.38
C MET A 64 8.49 -5.54 3.50
N TRP A 65 7.91 -5.02 2.41
CA TRP A 65 7.32 -3.69 2.38
C TRP A 65 5.79 -3.68 2.50
N GLY A 66 5.15 -4.84 2.52
CA GLY A 66 3.69 -4.93 2.41
C GLY A 66 3.26 -5.15 0.96
N HIS A 67 1.98 -4.92 0.66
CA HIS A 67 1.44 -4.88 -0.69
C HIS A 67 0.12 -4.11 -0.67
N ALA A 68 -0.23 -3.41 -1.74
CA ALA A 68 -1.42 -2.57 -1.79
C ALA A 68 -2.28 -2.90 -3.02
N ALA A 69 -3.60 -2.90 -2.82
CA ALA A 69 -4.60 -3.13 -3.86
C ALA A 69 -5.83 -2.24 -3.60
N ILE A 70 -6.72 -2.16 -4.59
CA ILE A 70 -8.01 -1.45 -4.48
C ILE A 70 -9.13 -2.42 -4.84
N LEU A 71 -10.31 -2.25 -4.26
CA LEU A 71 -11.53 -2.89 -4.76
C LEU A 71 -12.15 -2.04 -5.88
N ASN A 72 -12.32 -2.62 -7.07
CA ASN A 72 -13.01 -1.93 -8.18
C ASN A 72 -14.54 -1.89 -7.97
N GLU A 73 -15.27 -1.37 -8.96
CA GLU A 73 -16.75 -1.27 -8.95
C GLU A 73 -17.44 -2.60 -8.65
N ASN A 74 -16.84 -3.71 -9.07
CA ASN A 74 -17.36 -5.07 -8.91
C ASN A 74 -16.81 -5.77 -7.66
N LYS A 75 -16.19 -5.03 -6.73
CA LYS A 75 -15.49 -5.56 -5.53
C LYS A 75 -14.42 -6.61 -5.85
N LYS A 76 -13.81 -6.53 -7.03
CA LYS A 76 -12.62 -7.33 -7.37
C LYS A 76 -11.36 -6.57 -6.94
N ILE A 77 -10.35 -7.33 -6.56
CA ILE A 77 -9.02 -6.83 -6.21
C ILE A 77 -8.34 -6.41 -7.51
N VAL A 78 -7.99 -5.13 -7.63
CA VAL A 78 -7.16 -4.59 -8.71
C VAL A 78 -5.82 -4.14 -8.15
N GLU A 79 -4.75 -4.59 -8.79
CA GLU A 79 -3.40 -4.44 -8.25
C GLU A 79 -2.30 -4.57 -9.30
N PHE A 80 -1.07 -4.23 -8.88
CA PHE A 80 0.17 -4.48 -9.61
C PHE A 80 1.03 -5.46 -8.80
N PRO A 81 0.85 -6.79 -8.95
CA PRO A 81 1.36 -7.77 -8.00
C PRO A 81 2.86 -8.06 -8.13
N SER A 82 3.44 -8.01 -9.35
CA SER A 82 4.87 -8.30 -9.53
C SER A 82 5.40 -7.94 -10.93
N TYR A 83 6.72 -7.98 -11.14
CA TYR A 83 7.33 -7.71 -12.46
C TYR A 83 6.78 -8.54 -13.62
N SER A 84 6.35 -9.78 -13.39
CA SER A 84 5.80 -10.66 -14.43
C SER A 84 4.31 -10.45 -14.70
N ALA A 85 3.64 -9.62 -13.91
CA ALA A 85 2.21 -9.37 -14.00
C ALA A 85 1.97 -7.88 -13.72
N GLY A 86 1.71 -7.11 -14.79
CA GLY A 86 1.38 -5.67 -14.73
C GLY A 86 0.08 -5.41 -13.98
N TYR A 87 -0.88 -4.73 -14.59
CA TYR A 87 -2.23 -4.68 -14.03
C TYR A 87 -2.80 -6.10 -13.87
N SER A 88 -3.42 -6.37 -12.73
CA SER A 88 -4.14 -7.61 -12.45
C SER A 88 -5.47 -7.30 -11.80
N GLU A 89 -6.51 -7.98 -12.26
CA GLU A 89 -7.85 -7.97 -11.66
C GLU A 89 -8.23 -9.39 -11.27
N SER A 90 -8.58 -9.59 -10.01
CA SER A 90 -8.92 -10.90 -9.48
C SER A 90 -10.08 -10.82 -8.48
N PRO A 91 -10.90 -11.88 -8.37
CA PRO A 91 -11.95 -11.92 -7.35
C PRO A 91 -11.34 -11.95 -5.93
N LEU A 92 -12.08 -11.49 -4.93
CA LEU A 92 -11.61 -11.42 -3.54
C LEU A 92 -11.06 -12.76 -3.01
N TYR A 93 -11.65 -13.88 -3.42
CA TYR A 93 -11.20 -15.22 -3.03
C TYR A 93 -9.83 -15.62 -3.60
N ALA A 94 -9.27 -14.89 -4.57
CA ALA A 94 -7.90 -15.13 -5.05
C ALA A 94 -6.87 -14.99 -3.92
N TRP A 95 -7.17 -14.19 -2.89
CA TRP A 95 -6.33 -14.03 -1.71
C TRP A 95 -6.62 -15.07 -0.61
N GLN A 96 -7.58 -15.99 -0.76
CA GLN A 96 -8.00 -16.91 0.33
C GLN A 96 -6.85 -17.68 0.99
N ASN A 97 -5.84 -18.06 0.20
CA ASN A 97 -4.70 -18.86 0.65
C ASN A 97 -3.41 -18.02 0.83
N ILE A 98 -3.48 -16.69 0.72
CA ILE A 98 -2.32 -15.87 1.00
C ILE A 98 -2.05 -15.91 2.51
N ASN A 99 -0.84 -16.29 2.90
CA ASN A 99 -0.49 -16.42 4.31
C ASN A 99 -0.15 -15.03 4.93
N ARG A 100 -0.96 -13.99 4.69
CA ARG A 100 -0.70 -12.62 5.15
C ARG A 100 -1.96 -12.07 5.80
N LYS A 101 -1.80 -11.12 6.72
CA LYS A 101 -2.95 -10.36 7.24
C LYS A 101 -3.31 -9.26 6.24
N VAL A 102 -4.58 -8.85 6.24
CA VAL A 102 -5.15 -7.79 5.42
C VAL A 102 -5.67 -6.69 6.33
N ALA A 103 -5.27 -5.45 6.08
CA ALA A 103 -5.90 -4.26 6.64
C ALA A 103 -6.69 -3.55 5.56
N ILE A 104 -7.82 -2.96 5.93
CA ILE A 104 -8.78 -2.38 5.00
C ILE A 104 -8.93 -0.90 5.34
N PHE A 105 -8.80 -0.05 4.32
CA PHE A 105 -8.87 1.39 4.47
C PHE A 105 -9.84 1.99 3.48
N ARG A 106 -10.57 3.02 3.92
CA ARG A 106 -11.50 3.77 3.09
C ARG A 106 -11.15 5.24 3.12
N LEU A 107 -11.31 5.91 1.99
CA LEU A 107 -11.15 7.36 1.92
C LEU A 107 -12.34 8.05 2.58
N LYS A 108 -12.08 8.93 3.55
CA LYS A 108 -13.10 9.70 4.25
C LYS A 108 -13.85 10.64 3.28
N GLY A 109 -15.17 10.70 3.43
CA GLY A 109 -16.02 11.59 2.64
C GLY A 109 -15.99 11.29 1.14
N ILE A 110 -15.91 10.02 0.75
CA ILE A 110 -15.99 9.63 -0.66
C ILE A 110 -17.43 9.81 -1.17
N ASP A 111 -17.60 10.56 -2.25
CA ASP A 111 -18.90 10.79 -2.89
C ASP A 111 -18.96 10.08 -4.26
N LYS A 112 -20.13 10.14 -4.91
CA LYS A 112 -20.33 9.52 -6.23
C LYS A 112 -19.38 10.10 -7.29
N LYS A 113 -19.14 11.42 -7.26
CA LYS A 113 -18.27 12.11 -8.21
C LYS A 113 -16.83 11.61 -8.10
N PHE A 114 -16.33 11.47 -6.88
CA PHE A 114 -15.01 10.92 -6.60
C PHE A 114 -14.93 9.46 -7.00
N LYS A 115 -15.92 8.62 -6.64
CA LYS A 115 -15.94 7.20 -7.04
C LYS A 115 -15.83 7.05 -8.56
N THR A 116 -16.63 7.80 -9.33
CA THR A 116 -16.55 7.78 -10.81
C THR A 116 -15.18 8.21 -11.32
N ALA A 117 -14.57 9.26 -10.75
CA ALA A 117 -13.23 9.70 -11.14
C ALA A 117 -12.15 8.65 -10.80
N LEU A 118 -12.27 8.00 -9.63
CA LEU A 118 -11.36 6.95 -9.17
C LEU A 118 -11.38 5.73 -10.10
N PHE A 119 -12.57 5.23 -10.46
CA PHE A 119 -12.66 4.06 -11.33
C PHE A 119 -12.17 4.36 -12.74
N LYS A 120 -12.42 5.58 -13.25
CA LYS A 120 -11.78 6.02 -14.50
C LYS A 120 -10.25 6.01 -14.42
N GLU A 121 -9.67 6.49 -13.33
CA GLU A 121 -8.20 6.46 -13.14
C GLU A 121 -7.66 5.03 -13.03
N ILE A 122 -8.40 4.11 -12.43
CA ILE A 122 -8.04 2.68 -12.39
C ILE A 122 -8.04 2.10 -13.81
N ASP A 123 -9.10 2.34 -14.59
CA ASP A 123 -9.20 1.83 -15.97
C ASP A 123 -8.08 2.35 -16.87
N ASP A 124 -7.70 3.61 -16.70
CA ASP A 124 -6.60 4.25 -17.44
C ASP A 124 -5.21 3.62 -17.10
N THR A 125 -5.15 2.64 -16.17
CA THR A 125 -3.92 1.91 -15.80
C THR A 125 -3.82 0.48 -16.35
N ILE A 126 -4.88 -0.08 -16.95
CA ILE A 126 -4.97 -1.51 -17.34
C ILE A 126 -3.80 -1.96 -18.23
N THR A 127 -3.31 -1.10 -19.10
CA THR A 127 -2.22 -1.43 -20.04
C THR A 127 -0.82 -1.10 -19.51
N LYS A 128 -0.71 -0.53 -18.30
CA LYS A 128 0.59 -0.12 -17.75
C LYS A 128 1.38 -1.36 -17.30
N PRO A 129 2.69 -1.41 -17.57
CA PRO A 129 3.55 -2.47 -17.07
C PRO A 129 3.88 -2.26 -15.59
N TYR A 130 4.33 -3.34 -14.94
CA TYR A 130 4.92 -3.24 -13.61
C TYR A 130 6.30 -2.56 -13.67
N GLY A 131 6.64 -1.77 -12.65
CA GLY A 131 8.05 -1.49 -12.36
C GLY A 131 8.29 -0.56 -11.19
N LEU A 132 9.42 -0.76 -10.52
CA LEU A 132 9.87 0.10 -9.43
C LEU A 132 10.42 1.42 -9.97
N THR A 133 10.10 2.50 -9.26
CA THR A 133 10.58 3.86 -9.51
C THR A 133 10.67 4.60 -8.19
N PHE A 134 11.69 5.47 -8.06
CA PHE A 134 11.88 6.36 -6.90
C PHE A 134 11.29 7.75 -7.14
N HIS A 135 10.46 7.89 -8.17
CA HIS A 135 9.71 9.10 -8.47
C HIS A 135 8.22 8.81 -8.42
N LYS A 136 7.56 9.13 -7.30
CA LYS A 136 6.16 8.77 -7.03
C LYS A 136 5.16 9.23 -8.08
N ASN A 137 5.44 10.33 -8.77
CA ASN A 137 4.58 10.86 -9.84
C ASN A 137 4.88 10.27 -11.23
N PHE A 138 5.79 9.28 -11.35
CA PHE A 138 6.10 8.63 -12.62
C PHE A 138 5.08 7.55 -12.95
N ASP A 139 4.32 7.70 -14.03
CA ASP A 139 3.16 6.86 -14.30
C ASP A 139 3.29 5.97 -15.55
N LYS A 140 4.48 5.85 -16.16
CA LYS A 140 4.68 4.97 -17.33
C LYS A 140 4.77 3.48 -16.97
N ARG A 141 5.09 3.16 -15.72
CA ARG A 141 5.07 1.82 -15.11
C ARG A 141 4.76 1.98 -13.63
N LEU A 142 4.08 1.02 -13.03
CA LEU A 142 3.58 1.15 -11.67
C LEU A 142 3.99 -0.04 -10.81
N TYR A 143 4.26 0.21 -9.53
CA TYR A 143 4.22 -0.82 -8.49
C TYR A 143 2.98 -0.61 -7.62
N CYS A 144 2.67 -1.59 -6.78
CA CYS A 144 1.38 -1.71 -6.09
C CYS A 144 0.94 -0.44 -5.34
N SER A 145 1.75 0.10 -4.42
CA SER A 145 1.40 1.30 -3.66
C SER A 145 1.48 2.59 -4.50
N GLN A 146 2.31 2.64 -5.54
CA GLN A 146 2.30 3.77 -6.47
C GLN A 146 0.99 3.89 -7.21
N PHE A 147 0.49 2.74 -7.67
CA PHE A 147 -0.79 2.64 -8.36
C PHE A 147 -1.89 3.22 -7.47
N VAL A 148 -2.00 2.74 -6.22
CA VAL A 148 -2.98 3.27 -5.25
C VAL A 148 -2.82 4.77 -5.06
N TYR A 149 -1.61 5.25 -4.77
CA TYR A 149 -1.37 6.68 -4.57
C TYR A 149 -1.78 7.52 -5.78
N LEU A 150 -1.39 7.11 -7.00
CA LEU A 150 -1.63 7.90 -8.21
C LEU A 150 -3.09 7.97 -8.60
N VAL A 151 -3.83 6.86 -8.56
CA VAL A 151 -5.24 6.87 -8.97
C VAL A 151 -6.09 7.70 -8.00
N PHE A 152 -5.81 7.64 -6.70
CA PHE A 152 -6.49 8.49 -5.72
C PHE A 152 -6.12 9.96 -5.86
N LYS A 153 -4.84 10.28 -6.06
CA LYS A 153 -4.37 11.66 -6.28
C LYS A 153 -5.02 12.27 -7.52
N LYS A 154 -4.95 11.58 -8.66
CA LYS A 154 -5.52 12.07 -9.93
C LYS A 154 -7.06 12.15 -9.89
N ALA A 155 -7.72 11.22 -9.21
CA ALA A 155 -9.16 11.29 -9.00
C ALA A 155 -9.55 12.53 -8.17
N GLY A 156 -8.77 12.83 -7.13
CA GLY A 156 -8.91 14.06 -6.36
C GLY A 156 -8.77 15.31 -7.23
N GLU A 157 -7.69 15.40 -8.01
CA GLU A 157 -7.44 16.52 -8.94
C GLU A 157 -8.62 16.73 -9.89
N LYS A 158 -9.17 15.67 -10.49
CA LYS A 158 -10.33 15.73 -11.39
C LYS A 158 -11.59 16.29 -10.73
N VAL A 159 -11.77 16.10 -9.42
CA VAL A 159 -12.96 16.59 -8.71
C VAL A 159 -12.73 17.85 -7.89
N GLY A 160 -11.51 18.40 -7.92
CA GLY A 160 -11.14 19.59 -7.16
C GLY A 160 -10.85 19.32 -5.68
N ARG A 161 -10.39 18.12 -5.33
CA ARG A 161 -10.02 17.71 -3.98
C ARG A 161 -8.53 17.37 -3.93
N GLU A 162 -7.80 17.93 -2.98
CA GLU A 162 -6.42 17.52 -2.73
C GLU A 162 -6.40 16.19 -1.97
N ILE A 163 -5.96 15.12 -2.65
CA ILE A 163 -5.78 13.79 -2.06
C ILE A 163 -4.32 13.40 -2.15
N ASN A 164 -3.64 13.45 -1.01
CA ASN A 164 -2.28 12.96 -0.86
C ASN A 164 -2.24 11.84 0.18
N LEU A 165 -2.16 10.59 -0.31
CA LEU A 165 -2.09 9.40 0.55
C LEU A 165 -0.66 9.11 1.03
N ASP A 166 0.36 9.79 0.52
CA ASP A 166 1.74 9.61 0.97
C ASP A 166 1.99 10.44 2.25
N SER A 167 2.04 9.76 3.40
CA SER A 167 2.19 10.39 4.72
C SER A 167 3.60 10.90 5.02
N ASN A 168 4.64 10.39 4.35
CA ASN A 168 6.04 10.78 4.62
C ASN A 168 6.60 11.78 3.59
N GLY A 169 5.92 11.96 2.46
CA GLY A 169 6.24 12.95 1.43
C GLY A 169 7.42 12.59 0.53
N GLY A 170 8.00 11.40 0.68
CA GLY A 170 9.18 10.93 -0.03
C GLY A 170 8.96 10.68 -1.53
N GLY A 171 10.04 10.30 -2.23
CA GLY A 171 9.99 9.97 -3.66
C GLY A 171 9.40 8.58 -3.95
N TRP A 172 9.33 7.70 -2.95
CA TRP A 172 8.87 6.32 -3.08
C TRP A 172 7.73 6.08 -2.08
N VAL A 173 6.55 5.67 -2.55
CA VAL A 173 5.36 5.49 -1.71
C VAL A 173 5.24 4.05 -1.29
N MET A 174 5.33 3.75 0.00
CA MET A 174 5.16 2.40 0.52
C MET A 174 3.70 2.11 0.87
N PRO A 175 3.29 0.82 0.89
CA PRO A 175 1.96 0.44 1.38
C PRO A 175 1.65 0.98 2.78
N PHE A 176 2.65 1.04 3.67
CA PHE A 176 2.46 1.53 5.04
C PHE A 176 2.42 3.06 5.12
N ASP A 177 3.02 3.78 4.17
CA ASP A 177 2.88 5.23 4.09
C ASP A 177 1.41 5.61 3.82
N ILE A 178 0.74 4.82 2.96
CA ILE A 178 -0.70 4.95 2.69
C ILE A 178 -1.52 4.73 3.95
N MET A 179 -1.24 3.66 4.71
CA MET A 179 -1.96 3.35 5.95
C MET A 179 -1.94 4.51 6.96
N ASP A 180 -0.81 5.21 7.03
CA ASP A 180 -0.61 6.34 7.94
C ASP A 180 -1.29 7.64 7.48
N SER A 181 -1.94 7.66 6.30
CA SER A 181 -2.64 8.85 5.81
C SER A 181 -3.84 9.20 6.69
N PRO A 182 -3.97 10.46 7.18
CA PRO A 182 -5.11 10.89 7.99
C PRO A 182 -6.42 10.97 7.19
N LEU A 183 -6.34 10.94 5.85
CA LEU A 183 -7.48 10.93 4.95
C LEU A 183 -8.22 9.58 4.94
N LEU A 184 -7.57 8.53 5.46
CA LEU A 184 -8.14 7.20 5.50
C LEU A 184 -8.75 6.89 6.88
N GLU A 185 -9.79 6.08 6.85
CA GLU A 185 -10.32 5.36 8.02
C GLU A 185 -10.00 3.87 7.88
N ASN A 186 -9.61 3.23 8.98
CA ASN A 186 -9.38 1.79 9.00
C ASN A 186 -10.68 1.06 9.36
N ILE A 187 -11.12 0.17 8.47
CA ILE A 187 -12.46 -0.43 8.53
C ILE A 187 -12.51 -1.59 9.53
N SER A 188 -13.53 -1.55 10.40
CA SER A 188 -13.88 -2.67 11.27
C SER A 188 -14.75 -3.68 10.52
N LEU A 189 -14.40 -4.97 10.61
CA LEU A 189 -15.27 -6.06 10.19
C LEU A 189 -16.16 -6.57 11.33
N TYR A 190 -16.10 -5.96 12.52
CA TYR A 190 -16.90 -6.31 13.71
C TYR A 190 -17.52 -5.08 14.36
#